data_AF-A0A287AJK6-F1
#
_entry.id   AF-A0A287AJK6-F1
#
_cell.length_a   1.000
_cell.length_b   1.000
_cell.length_c   1.000
_cell.angle_alpha   90.00
_cell.angle_beta   90.00
_cell.angle_gamma   90.00
#
_symmetry.space_group_name_H-M   'P 1'
#
loop_
_entity.id
_entity.type
_entity.pdbx_description
1 polymer ?
#
loop_
_entity_poly.entity_id
_entity_poly.type
_entity_poly.pdbx_seq_one_letter_code
_entity_poly.pdbx_strand_id
1 'polypeptide(L)'
;MGQKPSQQLALQDSEEVISISEVVSGAMVHAAQKLKEYLGFEDTLSHLCPAPNTLNEIFLIYFVTFCQEKGVDKWLTTTKMTKHQALLFGADWIWTFWGPDKQIRLQLAVQTLQMSSLPLESKPCDLSTPEARAEEPSSKTSRFDKLEEFCSLIGEDCLGLFIIFGVPGNPKDIRGVVLDSVKHEIASGHLPGGTAVARFILETEECVSIRELLGNCLSTTERTSKPERALRRKALPPRTEKMAVDQDWPSVYPVAAPFKPSAVPLPVRMGYPVKRGVPMAKEGNLELLKIPNFLHLTPVAIKRHCEALKDFCTEWPAALDSDEKCEKHFPIEIDTADYVSAGPSIRNPKARVVTLRVKLSSLNLDDHAKKKLIKLVGDRYCKSTDVLTIKTDRCPLKRQNYDYAVYLLTVLYHESWKTEEWEKKKTEADMEEYIWENSTSEKNILETLLQIKAAEKNLELSKEELLGTKEVEDYRKSVVSLKNEGDNENTLSQYKESVKRLLNLA
;
A
#
# COMPACT_ATOMS: atom_id res chain seq x y z
N MET A 1 -7.22 70.85 24.53
CA MET A 1 -6.04 69.98 24.39
C MET A 1 -6.57 68.56 24.31
N GLY A 2 -6.59 67.82 23.20
CA GLY A 2 -6.17 68.05 21.83
C GLY A 2 -6.95 67.04 20.97
N GLN A 3 -7.24 67.42 19.72
CA GLN A 3 -7.75 66.52 18.70
C GLN A 3 -6.65 65.51 18.26
N LYS A 4 -7.11 64.31 17.88
CA LYS A 4 -6.42 63.17 17.21
C LYS A 4 -5.61 62.20 18.10
N PRO A 5 -5.69 60.87 17.84
CA PRO A 5 -5.57 60.35 16.48
C PRO A 5 -6.44 59.12 16.10
N SER A 6 -7.66 59.36 15.61
CA SER A 6 -8.31 58.40 14.70
C SER A 6 -7.65 58.39 13.31
N GLN A 7 -6.86 59.41 12.99
CA GLN A 7 -6.04 59.43 11.77
C GLN A 7 -4.74 58.60 11.88
N GLN A 8 -4.09 58.46 13.06
CA GLN A 8 -2.88 57.61 13.14
C GLN A 8 -3.18 56.13 13.01
N LEU A 9 -4.33 55.64 13.52
CA LEU A 9 -4.71 54.22 13.37
C LEU A 9 -5.00 53.87 11.90
N ALA A 10 -5.71 54.76 11.19
CA ALA A 10 -5.98 54.59 9.76
C ALA A 10 -4.71 54.76 8.89
N LEU A 11 -3.80 55.67 9.27
CA LEU A 11 -2.50 55.85 8.62
C LEU A 11 -1.59 54.63 8.83
N GLN A 12 -1.51 54.08 10.05
CA GLN A 12 -0.75 52.85 10.34
C GLN A 12 -1.29 51.64 9.59
N ASP A 13 -2.61 51.45 9.56
CA ASP A 13 -3.22 50.35 8.80
C ASP A 13 -3.01 50.51 7.28
N SER A 14 -2.95 51.75 6.78
CA SER A 14 -2.62 52.02 5.36
C SER A 14 -1.13 51.81 5.02
N GLU A 15 -0.20 52.19 5.91
CA GLU A 15 1.24 51.96 5.72
C GLU A 15 1.59 50.46 5.83
N GLU A 16 0.95 49.72 6.74
CA GLU A 16 1.12 48.27 6.87
C GLU A 16 0.57 47.52 5.64
N VAL A 17 -0.58 47.92 5.11
CA VAL A 17 -1.15 47.39 3.87
C VAL A 17 -0.25 47.64 2.66
N ILE A 18 0.32 48.84 2.54
CA ILE A 18 1.28 49.18 1.49
C ILE A 18 2.54 48.32 1.62
N SER A 19 3.07 48.15 2.84
CA SER A 19 4.23 47.30 3.11
C SER A 19 4.00 45.82 2.75
N ILE A 20 2.83 45.26 3.07
CA ILE A 20 2.48 43.87 2.71
C ILE A 20 2.36 43.71 1.19
N SER A 21 1.73 44.67 0.51
CA SER A 21 1.59 44.63 -0.96
C SER A 21 2.95 44.68 -1.67
N GLU A 22 3.92 45.43 -1.12
CA GLU A 22 5.28 45.52 -1.65
C GLU A 22 6.07 44.23 -1.42
N VAL A 23 5.96 43.62 -0.24
CA VAL A 23 6.62 42.34 0.05
C VAL A 23 6.05 41.22 -0.82
N VAL A 24 4.74 41.17 -1.02
CA VAL A 24 4.09 40.14 -1.87
C VAL A 24 4.45 40.35 -3.34
N SER A 25 4.43 41.59 -3.82
CA SER A 25 4.90 41.91 -5.17
C SER A 25 6.36 41.53 -5.36
N GLY A 26 7.23 41.83 -4.38
CA GLY A 26 8.64 41.43 -4.38
C GLY A 26 8.82 39.91 -4.39
N ALA A 27 8.02 39.18 -3.61
CA ALA A 27 8.05 37.72 -3.55
C ALA A 27 7.63 37.08 -4.88
N MET A 28 6.60 37.62 -5.55
CA MET A 28 6.18 37.15 -6.87
C MET A 28 7.24 37.40 -7.93
N VAL A 29 7.86 38.58 -7.95
CA VAL A 29 8.96 38.91 -8.87
C VAL A 29 10.17 37.99 -8.61
N HIS A 30 10.51 37.76 -7.35
CA HIS A 30 11.61 36.86 -6.97
C HIS A 30 11.34 35.42 -7.41
N ALA A 31 10.15 34.89 -7.11
CA ALA A 31 9.74 33.54 -7.50
C ALA A 31 9.68 33.38 -9.02
N ALA A 32 9.14 34.38 -9.73
CA ALA A 32 9.14 34.40 -11.19
C ALA A 32 10.56 34.40 -11.76
N GLN A 33 11.46 35.23 -11.23
CA GLN A 33 12.85 35.30 -11.69
C GLN A 33 13.60 33.98 -11.48
N LYS A 34 13.35 33.29 -10.36
CA LYS A 34 13.92 31.95 -10.12
C LYS A 34 13.31 30.88 -11.03
N LEU A 35 12.02 30.98 -11.32
CA LEU A 35 11.34 30.05 -12.23
C LEU A 35 11.79 30.22 -13.70
N LYS A 36 12.25 31.41 -14.11
CA LYS A 36 12.80 31.66 -15.47
C LYS A 36 13.94 30.74 -15.86
N GLU A 37 14.78 30.34 -14.90
CA GLU A 37 15.91 29.43 -15.14
C GLU A 37 15.41 28.03 -15.56
N TYR A 38 14.24 27.63 -15.06
CA TYR A 38 13.60 26.34 -15.37
C TYR A 38 12.75 26.39 -16.64
N LEU A 39 12.08 27.52 -16.91
CA LEU A 39 11.33 27.74 -18.15
C LEU A 39 12.25 27.91 -19.37
N GLY A 40 13.48 28.33 -19.14
CA GLY A 40 14.50 28.53 -20.17
C GLY A 40 15.40 27.32 -20.45
N PHE A 41 15.15 26.18 -19.81
CA PHE A 41 15.93 24.97 -19.98
C PHE A 41 15.51 24.26 -21.28
N GLU A 42 16.39 24.28 -22.28
CA GLU A 42 16.21 23.52 -23.53
C GLU A 42 17.09 22.26 -23.51
N ASP A 43 16.43 21.10 -23.56
CA ASP A 43 17.09 19.83 -23.81
C ASP A 43 17.50 19.76 -25.29
N THR A 44 18.75 19.39 -25.58
CA THR A 44 19.28 19.31 -26.96
C THR A 44 18.54 18.29 -27.82
N LEU A 45 17.74 17.40 -27.21
CA LEU A 45 16.87 16.43 -27.87
C LEU A 45 15.36 16.71 -27.67
N SER A 46 14.98 17.83 -27.03
CA SER A 46 13.58 18.24 -26.81
C SER A 46 12.69 17.19 -26.11
N HIS A 47 13.24 16.31 -25.28
CA HIS A 47 12.49 15.22 -24.63
C HIS A 47 12.11 15.51 -23.17
N LEU A 48 12.68 16.55 -22.57
CA LEU A 48 12.46 16.88 -21.16
C LEU A 48 11.81 18.26 -20.99
N CYS A 49 10.52 18.26 -20.63
CA CYS A 49 9.78 19.44 -20.20
C CYS A 49 9.36 19.28 -18.72
N PRO A 50 9.60 20.27 -17.85
CA PRO A 50 9.08 20.24 -16.49
C PRO A 50 7.55 20.11 -16.49
N ALA A 51 7.02 19.18 -15.70
CA ALA A 51 5.57 19.05 -15.56
C ALA A 51 4.98 20.34 -14.93
N PRO A 52 3.76 20.78 -15.32
CA PRO A 52 3.14 21.99 -14.79
C PRO A 52 3.07 22.02 -13.26
N ASN A 53 2.76 20.87 -12.65
CA ASN A 53 2.73 20.74 -11.20
C ASN A 53 4.09 21.03 -10.56
N THR A 54 5.19 20.59 -11.17
CA THR A 54 6.55 20.83 -10.67
C THR A 54 6.88 22.32 -10.69
N LEU A 55 6.48 23.04 -11.75
CA LEU A 55 6.65 24.49 -11.83
C LEU A 55 5.87 25.22 -10.72
N ASN A 56 4.67 24.74 -10.37
CA ASN A 56 3.88 25.26 -9.25
C ASN A 56 4.61 25.11 -7.91
N GLU A 57 5.22 23.94 -7.66
CA GLU A 57 5.96 23.70 -6.42
C GLU A 57 7.19 24.59 -6.32
N ILE A 58 7.95 24.71 -7.41
CA ILE A 58 9.12 25.56 -7.48
C ILE A 58 8.73 27.02 -7.21
N PHE A 59 7.70 27.53 -7.88
CA PHE A 59 7.20 28.89 -7.68
C PHE A 59 6.79 29.15 -6.21
N LEU A 60 6.01 28.24 -5.63
CA LEU A 60 5.52 28.37 -4.25
C LEU A 60 6.66 28.30 -3.23
N ILE A 61 7.66 27.44 -3.43
CA ILE A 61 8.82 27.34 -2.53
C ILE A 61 9.56 28.68 -2.48
N TYR A 62 9.91 29.26 -3.63
CA TYR A 62 10.61 30.55 -3.66
C TYR A 62 9.75 31.69 -3.12
N PHE A 63 8.45 31.70 -3.43
CA PHE A 63 7.52 32.71 -2.91
C PHE A 63 7.42 32.66 -1.38
N VAL A 64 7.15 31.48 -0.80
CA VAL A 64 6.99 31.31 0.66
C VAL A 64 8.30 31.60 1.39
N THR A 65 9.44 31.17 0.83
CA THR A 65 10.77 31.41 1.42
C THR A 65 11.06 32.90 1.51
N PHE A 66 10.82 33.65 0.42
CA PHE A 66 10.99 35.10 0.40
C PHE A 66 10.05 35.81 1.40
N CYS A 67 8.79 35.38 1.49
CA CYS A 67 7.84 35.92 2.46
C CYS A 67 8.25 35.65 3.92
N GLN A 68 8.82 34.48 4.21
CA GLN A 68 9.34 34.15 5.55
C GLN A 68 10.56 35.00 5.91
N GLU A 69 11.49 35.19 4.99
CA GLU A 69 12.67 36.06 5.18
C GLU A 69 12.30 37.52 5.43
N LYS A 70 11.17 37.97 4.89
CA LYS A 70 10.63 39.32 5.07
C LYS A 70 9.65 39.46 6.25
N GLY A 71 9.39 38.38 6.99
CA GLY A 71 8.60 38.42 8.24
C GLY A 71 7.11 38.72 8.06
N VAL A 72 6.49 38.34 6.93
CA VAL A 72 5.05 38.54 6.66
C VAL A 72 4.19 37.30 6.96
N ASP A 73 4.73 36.33 7.69
CA ASP A 73 4.10 35.05 8.06
C ASP A 73 2.79 35.22 8.86
N LYS A 74 2.69 36.29 9.67
CA LYS A 74 1.47 36.62 10.43
C LYS A 74 0.34 37.20 9.58
N TRP A 75 0.66 37.70 8.39
CA TRP A 75 -0.25 38.47 7.54
C TRP A 75 -0.65 37.73 6.27
N LEU A 76 0.11 36.70 5.88
CA LEU A 76 -0.14 35.92 4.68
C LEU A 76 -0.04 34.42 4.97
N THR A 77 -1.11 33.69 4.67
CA THR A 77 -1.11 32.22 4.70
C THR A 77 -1.26 31.66 3.29
N THR A 78 -0.34 30.77 2.91
CA THR A 78 -0.40 30.03 1.64
C THR A 78 -0.93 28.63 1.89
N THR A 79 -2.09 28.31 1.32
CA THR A 79 -2.71 26.98 1.41
C THR A 79 -2.69 26.28 0.06
N LYS A 80 -1.75 25.34 -0.13
CA LYS A 80 -1.66 24.53 -1.34
C LYS A 80 -2.79 23.49 -1.37
N MET A 81 -3.50 23.40 -2.50
CA MET A 81 -4.57 22.43 -2.67
C MET A 81 -4.02 21.03 -2.94
N THR A 82 -4.71 20.01 -2.47
CA THR A 82 -4.47 18.63 -2.93
C THR A 82 -4.88 18.49 -4.39
N LYS A 83 -4.35 17.49 -5.10
CA LYS A 83 -4.72 17.23 -6.52
C LYS A 83 -6.23 17.13 -6.73
N HIS A 84 -6.94 16.50 -5.78
CA HIS A 84 -8.39 16.38 -5.83
C HIS A 84 -9.09 17.73 -5.62
N GLN A 85 -8.64 18.54 -4.65
CA GLN A 85 -9.20 19.87 -4.40
C GLN A 85 -8.95 20.82 -5.58
N ALA A 86 -7.77 20.77 -6.22
CA ALA A 86 -7.46 21.59 -7.39
C ALA A 86 -8.33 21.24 -8.61
N LEU A 87 -8.70 19.97 -8.78
CA LEU A 87 -9.63 19.53 -9.82
C LEU A 87 -11.09 19.90 -9.53
N LEU A 88 -11.45 19.96 -8.24
CA LEU A 88 -12.79 20.28 -7.78
C LEU A 88 -13.07 21.78 -7.82
N PHE A 89 -12.14 22.59 -7.34
CA PHE A 89 -12.31 24.05 -7.16
C PHE A 89 -11.63 24.90 -8.25
N GLY A 90 -10.85 24.29 -9.14
CA GLY A 90 -10.11 25.02 -10.17
C GLY A 90 -8.88 25.80 -9.69
N ALA A 91 -8.67 25.95 -8.37
CA ALA A 91 -7.52 26.62 -7.78
C ALA A 91 -6.39 25.66 -7.37
N ASP A 92 -5.14 26.00 -7.68
CA ASP A 92 -3.95 25.23 -7.26
C ASP A 92 -3.52 25.57 -5.83
N TRP A 93 -3.71 26.82 -5.41
CA TRP A 93 -3.50 27.26 -4.04
C TRP A 93 -4.34 28.51 -3.72
N ILE A 94 -4.44 28.84 -2.44
CA ILE A 94 -5.06 30.07 -1.96
C ILE A 94 -4.08 30.85 -1.11
N TRP A 95 -3.96 32.14 -1.40
CA TRP A 95 -3.33 33.12 -0.52
C TRP A 95 -4.39 33.82 0.30
N THR A 96 -4.30 33.70 1.63
CA THR A 96 -5.20 34.39 2.56
C THR A 96 -4.43 35.51 3.26
N PHE A 97 -4.90 36.74 3.07
CA PHE A 97 -4.37 37.94 3.71
C PHE A 97 -5.17 38.23 4.97
N TRP A 98 -4.47 38.31 6.09
CA TRP A 98 -5.05 38.55 7.41
C TRP A 98 -4.98 40.03 7.77
N GLY A 99 -5.97 40.51 8.50
CA GLY A 99 -5.92 41.81 9.18
C GLY A 99 -5.35 41.70 10.60
N PRO A 100 -5.11 42.85 11.25
CA PRO A 100 -4.53 42.91 12.60
C PRO A 100 -5.35 42.13 13.65
N ASP A 101 -6.66 42.03 13.44
CA ASP A 101 -7.60 41.30 14.31
C ASP A 101 -7.81 39.82 13.93
N LYS A 102 -6.95 39.24 13.07
CA LYS A 102 -7.09 37.89 12.50
C LYS A 102 -8.38 37.67 11.71
N GLN A 103 -8.99 38.75 11.20
CA GLN A 103 -10.05 38.67 10.21
C GLN A 103 -9.45 38.53 8.82
N ILE A 104 -10.13 37.80 7.94
CA ILE A 104 -9.73 37.67 6.54
C ILE A 104 -10.00 39.01 5.85
N ARG A 105 -8.97 39.62 5.25
CA ARG A 105 -9.12 40.87 4.46
C ARG A 105 -9.29 40.59 2.97
N LEU A 106 -8.59 39.59 2.47
CA LEU A 106 -8.60 39.22 1.06
C LEU A 106 -8.15 37.78 0.90
N GLN A 107 -8.74 37.05 -0.04
CA GLN A 107 -8.28 35.76 -0.49
C GLN A 107 -8.02 35.79 -2.00
N LEU A 108 -6.86 35.32 -2.42
CA LEU A 108 -6.56 35.09 -3.83
C LEU A 108 -6.57 33.59 -4.11
N ALA A 109 -7.57 33.14 -4.87
CA ALA A 109 -7.61 31.79 -5.39
C ALA A 109 -6.79 31.74 -6.67
N VAL A 110 -5.66 31.03 -6.64
CA VAL A 110 -4.68 31.06 -7.73
C VAL A 110 -4.78 29.82 -8.58
N GLN A 111 -4.91 30.02 -9.89
CA GLN A 111 -4.88 28.97 -10.89
C GLN A 111 -3.68 29.18 -11.81
N THR A 112 -2.81 28.18 -11.90
CA THR A 112 -1.66 28.19 -12.80
C THR A 112 -2.00 27.61 -14.16
N LEU A 113 -1.37 28.15 -15.19
CA LEU A 113 -1.55 27.76 -16.59
C LEU A 113 -0.20 27.74 -17.30
N GLN A 114 -0.02 26.82 -18.24
CA GLN A 114 1.11 26.84 -19.17
C GLN A 114 0.55 27.08 -20.57
N MET A 115 1.02 28.10 -21.32
CA MET A 115 0.38 28.45 -22.60
C MET A 115 0.44 27.33 -23.65
N SER A 116 1.44 26.44 -23.61
CA SER A 116 1.52 25.25 -24.46
C SER A 116 0.39 24.23 -24.23
N SER A 117 -0.36 24.37 -23.12
CA SER A 117 -1.50 23.52 -22.77
C SER A 117 -2.87 24.13 -23.13
N LEU A 118 -2.90 25.37 -23.66
CA LEU A 118 -4.13 26.01 -24.10
C LEU A 118 -4.41 25.66 -25.58
N PRO A 119 -5.66 25.36 -25.96
CA PRO A 119 -6.01 25.08 -27.35
C PRO A 119 -5.93 26.38 -28.16
N LEU A 120 -4.78 26.62 -28.80
CA LEU A 120 -4.65 27.57 -29.89
C LEU A 120 -5.08 26.85 -31.17
N GLU A 121 -6.04 27.41 -31.91
CA GLU A 121 -6.56 26.82 -33.16
C GLU A 121 -5.41 26.33 -34.07
N SER A 122 -5.36 25.03 -34.32
CA SER A 122 -4.51 24.42 -35.34
C SER A 122 -5.36 23.70 -36.37
N LYS A 123 -5.01 23.91 -37.65
CA LYS A 123 -5.60 23.24 -38.82
C LYS A 123 -5.44 21.71 -38.73
N PRO A 124 -6.32 20.94 -39.40
CA PRO A 124 -6.44 19.50 -39.16
C PRO A 124 -5.36 18.71 -39.89
N CYS A 125 -4.67 17.82 -39.17
CA CYS A 125 -3.98 16.65 -39.73
C CYS A 125 -3.91 15.53 -38.68
N ASP A 126 -4.85 14.59 -38.82
CA ASP A 126 -4.75 13.11 -38.83
C ASP A 126 -3.80 12.29 -37.93
N LEU A 127 -4.43 11.21 -37.40
CA LEU A 127 -3.93 9.91 -36.89
C LEU A 127 -3.20 9.92 -35.51
N SER A 128 -3.48 9.05 -34.53
CA SER A 128 -4.42 7.93 -34.40
C SER A 128 -4.28 7.23 -33.02
N THR A 129 -5.43 6.93 -32.36
CA THR A 129 -5.77 5.72 -31.55
C THR A 129 -5.23 5.52 -30.09
N PRO A 130 -5.91 4.69 -29.25
CA PRO A 130 -6.72 5.19 -28.13
C PRO A 130 -6.35 4.56 -26.77
N GLU A 131 -6.77 5.14 -25.64
CA GLU A 131 -7.06 4.33 -24.43
C GLU A 131 -7.77 5.12 -23.32
N ALA A 132 -8.41 4.33 -22.45
CA ALA A 132 -9.15 4.71 -21.23
C ALA A 132 -10.49 5.45 -21.44
N ARG A 133 -11.53 4.66 -21.77
CA ARG A 133 -12.90 4.99 -21.38
C ARG A 133 -13.02 4.88 -19.86
N ALA A 134 -13.24 6.01 -19.19
CA ALA A 134 -13.92 6.08 -17.91
C ALA A 134 -15.12 7.01 -18.10
N GLU A 135 -16.31 6.53 -17.75
CA GLU A 135 -17.56 7.24 -17.91
C GLU A 135 -17.59 8.50 -17.03
N GLU A 136 -17.80 9.67 -17.67
CA GLU A 136 -18.01 10.96 -17.01
C GLU A 136 -19.47 11.09 -16.52
N PRO A 137 -19.72 11.69 -15.34
CA PRO A 137 -21.00 12.31 -15.06
C PRO A 137 -21.07 13.69 -15.75
N SER A 138 -22.19 13.92 -16.42
CA SER A 138 -22.54 15.09 -17.20
C SER A 138 -22.59 16.41 -16.40
N SER A 139 -21.52 17.19 -16.44
CA SER A 139 -21.54 18.64 -16.71
C SER A 139 -20.11 19.09 -17.03
N LYS A 140 -19.81 19.45 -18.28
CA LYS A 140 -18.48 19.92 -18.67
C LYS A 140 -18.25 21.37 -18.21
N THR A 141 -18.12 21.58 -16.90
CA THR A 141 -17.61 22.84 -16.35
C THR A 141 -16.09 22.82 -16.43
N SER A 142 -15.53 23.82 -17.11
CA SER A 142 -14.09 23.96 -17.28
C SER A 142 -13.42 24.29 -15.93
N ARG A 143 -12.11 24.10 -15.85
CA ARG A 143 -11.34 24.46 -14.65
C ARG A 143 -11.48 25.94 -14.29
N PHE A 144 -11.71 26.78 -15.31
CA PHE A 144 -11.96 28.21 -15.20
C PHE A 144 -13.32 28.49 -14.55
N ASP A 145 -14.39 27.84 -15.04
CA ASP A 145 -15.74 28.01 -14.49
C ASP A 145 -15.79 27.58 -13.02
N LYS A 146 -15.03 26.53 -12.67
CA LYS A 146 -14.89 26.06 -11.29
C LYS A 146 -14.19 27.08 -10.39
N LEU A 147 -13.17 27.78 -10.89
CA LEU A 147 -12.49 28.84 -10.13
C LEU A 147 -13.43 30.02 -9.90
N GLU A 148 -14.23 30.40 -10.90
CA GLU A 148 -15.22 31.47 -10.78
C GLU A 148 -16.33 31.11 -9.78
N GLU A 149 -16.87 29.90 -9.86
CA GLU A 149 -17.85 29.37 -8.91
C GLU A 149 -17.26 29.35 -7.49
N PHE A 150 -16.00 28.92 -7.35
CA PHE A 150 -15.29 28.89 -6.07
C PHE A 150 -15.17 30.29 -5.45
N CYS A 151 -14.69 31.29 -6.19
CA CYS A 151 -14.60 32.67 -5.70
C CYS A 151 -15.98 33.24 -5.34
N SER A 152 -17.00 32.95 -6.16
CA SER A 152 -18.38 33.40 -5.93
C SER A 152 -19.01 32.80 -4.67
N LEU A 153 -18.64 31.56 -4.32
CA LEU A 153 -19.09 30.88 -3.09
C LEU A 153 -18.46 31.46 -1.82
N ILE A 154 -17.23 31.97 -1.91
CA ILE A 154 -16.56 32.62 -0.78
C ILE A 154 -17.13 34.03 -0.57
N GLY A 155 -17.37 34.77 -1.65
CA GLY A 155 -17.96 36.11 -1.64
C GLY A 155 -16.98 37.19 -2.08
N GLU A 156 -17.32 38.45 -1.78
CA GLU A 156 -16.61 39.65 -2.28
C GLU A 156 -15.15 39.75 -1.82
N ASP A 157 -14.77 39.02 -0.76
CA ASP A 157 -13.42 39.00 -0.21
C ASP A 157 -12.49 37.99 -0.93
N CYS A 158 -12.94 37.34 -2.02
CA CYS A 158 -12.14 36.39 -2.79
C CYS A 158 -12.05 36.73 -4.28
N LEU A 159 -10.82 36.85 -4.79
CA LEU A 159 -10.54 37.09 -6.20
C LEU A 159 -9.83 35.89 -6.83
N GLY A 160 -10.16 35.60 -8.09
CA GLY A 160 -9.45 34.63 -8.91
C GLY A 160 -8.22 35.26 -9.55
N LEU A 161 -7.07 34.59 -9.49
CA LEU A 161 -5.83 35.00 -10.12
C LEU A 161 -5.29 33.87 -10.99
N PHE A 162 -5.01 34.16 -12.26
CA PHE A 162 -4.28 33.28 -13.15
C PHE A 162 -2.79 33.62 -13.13
N ILE A 163 -1.94 32.62 -12.97
CA ILE A 163 -0.48 32.74 -13.18
C ILE A 163 -0.11 31.89 -14.39
N ILE A 164 0.46 32.52 -15.40
CA ILE A 164 0.76 31.91 -16.69
C ILE A 164 2.28 31.74 -16.81
N PHE A 165 2.71 30.51 -17.03
CA PHE A 165 4.12 30.15 -17.23
C PHE A 165 4.42 29.96 -18.72
N GLY A 166 5.29 30.81 -19.25
CA GLY A 166 5.71 30.82 -20.66
C GLY A 166 4.64 31.37 -21.58
N VAL A 167 4.99 32.37 -22.39
CA VAL A 167 4.10 33.01 -23.38
C VAL A 167 4.64 32.73 -24.78
N PRO A 168 3.79 32.51 -25.80
CA PRO A 168 4.24 32.36 -27.19
C PRO A 168 5.15 33.54 -27.61
N GLY A 169 6.33 33.22 -28.15
CA GLY A 169 7.36 34.21 -28.51
C GLY A 169 8.35 34.57 -27.38
N ASN A 170 7.94 34.44 -26.11
CA ASN A 170 8.79 34.67 -24.93
C ASN A 170 8.58 33.54 -23.89
N PRO A 171 9.20 32.36 -24.08
CA PRO A 171 8.92 31.17 -23.25
C PRO A 171 9.38 31.30 -21.79
N LYS A 172 10.25 32.28 -21.50
CA LYS A 172 10.69 32.61 -20.13
C LYS A 172 9.76 33.59 -19.43
N ASP A 173 8.76 34.14 -20.11
CA ASP A 173 7.88 35.14 -19.53
C ASP A 173 6.85 34.51 -18.58
N ILE A 174 6.51 35.21 -17.50
CA ILE A 174 5.52 34.78 -16.51
C ILE A 174 4.56 35.93 -16.29
N ARG A 175 3.26 35.69 -16.50
CA ARG A 175 2.21 36.72 -16.44
C ARG A 175 1.17 36.41 -15.37
N GLY A 176 0.60 37.44 -14.79
CA GLY A 176 -0.51 37.35 -13.84
C GLY A 176 -1.75 38.04 -14.41
N VAL A 177 -2.91 37.40 -14.36
CA VAL A 177 -4.18 37.96 -14.87
C VAL A 177 -5.28 37.73 -13.83
N VAL A 178 -5.99 38.78 -13.42
CA VAL A 178 -7.14 38.64 -12.52
C VAL A 178 -8.38 38.24 -13.30
N LEU A 179 -9.15 37.31 -12.71
CA LEU A 179 -10.36 36.77 -13.30
C LEU A 179 -11.33 37.87 -13.75
N ASP A 180 -11.54 38.89 -12.91
CA ASP A 180 -12.43 40.02 -13.21
C ASP A 180 -12.02 40.82 -14.45
N SER A 181 -10.73 40.84 -14.81
CA SER A 181 -10.25 41.54 -16.01
C SER A 181 -10.63 40.82 -17.31
N VAL A 182 -10.88 39.49 -17.24
CA VAL A 182 -11.24 38.65 -18.40
C VAL A 182 -12.74 38.35 -18.42
N LYS A 183 -13.48 38.62 -17.34
CA LYS A 183 -14.94 38.42 -17.24
C LYS A 183 -15.73 39.11 -18.36
N HIS A 184 -15.33 40.31 -18.76
CA HIS A 184 -16.02 41.05 -19.83
C HIS A 184 -15.82 40.40 -21.22
N GLU A 185 -14.66 39.81 -21.49
CA GLU A 185 -14.41 39.04 -22.72
C GLU A 185 -15.18 37.70 -22.73
N ILE A 186 -15.25 37.03 -21.58
CA ILE A 186 -16.00 35.77 -21.40
C ILE A 186 -17.52 36.00 -21.56
N ALA A 187 -18.04 37.16 -21.13
CA ALA A 187 -19.45 37.51 -21.25
C ALA A 187 -19.85 38.01 -22.65
N SER A 188 -18.92 38.58 -23.43
CA SER A 188 -19.20 39.23 -24.72
C SER A 188 -18.98 38.33 -25.94
N GLY A 189 -18.17 37.28 -25.85
CA GLY A 189 -18.03 36.25 -26.89
C GLY A 189 -18.25 34.86 -26.27
N HIS A 190 -19.01 33.99 -26.91
CA HIS A 190 -19.22 32.58 -26.51
C HIS A 190 -17.91 31.73 -26.56
N LEU A 191 -16.82 32.22 -25.99
CA LEU A 191 -15.50 31.58 -25.99
C LEU A 191 -15.31 30.80 -24.68
N PRO A 192 -14.77 29.57 -24.74
CA PRO A 192 -14.38 28.82 -23.55
C PRO A 192 -13.36 29.64 -22.72
N GLY A 193 -13.46 29.60 -21.39
CA GLY A 193 -12.66 30.45 -20.49
C GLY A 193 -11.14 30.42 -20.73
N GLY A 194 -10.59 29.28 -21.15
CA GLY A 194 -9.17 29.16 -21.50
C GLY A 194 -8.76 29.93 -22.77
N THR A 195 -9.67 30.06 -23.73
CA THR A 195 -9.42 30.81 -24.98
C THR A 195 -9.51 32.31 -24.78
N ALA A 196 -10.39 32.77 -23.88
CA ALA A 196 -10.48 34.18 -23.49
C ALA A 196 -9.21 34.65 -22.78
N VAL A 197 -8.71 33.89 -21.80
CA VAL A 197 -7.45 34.20 -21.11
C VAL A 197 -6.25 34.21 -22.08
N ALA A 198 -6.19 33.26 -23.02
CA ALA A 198 -5.14 33.22 -24.04
C ALA A 198 -5.16 34.45 -24.96
N ARG A 199 -6.34 34.88 -25.39
CA ARG A 199 -6.52 36.08 -26.24
C ARG A 199 -6.14 37.34 -25.48
N PHE A 200 -6.64 37.52 -24.26
CA PHE A 200 -6.31 38.66 -23.39
C PHE A 200 -4.80 38.84 -23.26
N ILE A 201 -4.06 37.74 -23.03
CA ILE A 201 -2.60 37.76 -22.85
C ILE A 201 -1.84 38.13 -24.13
N LEU A 202 -2.35 37.72 -25.29
CA LEU A 202 -1.74 38.01 -26.60
C LEU A 202 -2.02 39.44 -27.07
N GLU A 203 -3.14 40.03 -26.64
CA GLU A 203 -3.57 41.38 -27.04
C GLU A 203 -3.08 42.49 -26.08
N THR A 204 -2.71 42.16 -24.84
CA THR A 204 -2.17 43.12 -23.87
C THR A 204 -0.65 42.99 -23.71
N GLU A 205 0.08 44.07 -24.02
CA GLU A 205 1.53 44.16 -23.81
C GLU A 205 1.93 44.57 -22.37
N GLU A 206 1.03 45.21 -21.61
CA GLU A 206 1.27 45.67 -20.24
C GLU A 206 0.48 44.86 -19.20
N CYS A 207 1.19 44.26 -18.24
CA CYS A 207 0.59 43.64 -17.05
C CYS A 207 0.37 44.69 -15.96
N VAL A 208 -0.83 44.71 -15.36
CA VAL A 208 -1.09 45.48 -14.13
C VAL A 208 -0.17 44.96 -13.01
N SER A 209 0.52 45.86 -12.31
CA SER A 209 1.38 45.45 -11.21
C SER A 209 0.54 44.84 -10.08
N ILE A 210 0.94 43.68 -9.55
CA ILE A 210 0.30 43.07 -8.36
C ILE A 210 0.25 44.06 -7.19
N ARG A 211 1.20 45.01 -7.11
CA ARG A 211 1.19 46.11 -6.15
C ARG A 211 -0.04 47.01 -6.33
N GLU A 212 -0.39 47.38 -7.56
CA GLU A 212 -1.57 48.21 -7.85
C GLU A 212 -2.87 47.44 -7.61
N LEU A 213 -2.86 46.15 -7.93
CA LEU A 213 -3.99 45.24 -7.75
C LEU A 213 -4.31 45.02 -6.26
N LEU A 214 -3.29 44.67 -5.47
CA LEU A 214 -3.41 44.54 -4.01
C LEU A 214 -3.68 45.90 -3.37
N GLY A 215 -3.06 46.97 -3.85
CA GLY A 215 -3.26 48.34 -3.39
C GLY A 215 -4.71 48.80 -3.54
N ASN A 216 -5.35 48.54 -4.69
CA ASN A 216 -6.75 48.91 -4.93
C ASN A 216 -7.74 48.04 -4.14
N CYS A 217 -7.43 46.75 -3.91
CA CYS A 217 -8.28 45.83 -3.17
C CYS A 217 -8.21 46.04 -1.65
N LEU A 218 -7.06 46.47 -1.13
CA LEU A 218 -6.85 46.64 0.32
C LEU A 218 -7.11 48.09 0.80
N SER A 219 -7.20 49.08 -0.10
CA SER A 219 -7.43 50.50 0.24
C SER A 219 -8.88 50.97 0.14
N THR A 220 -9.81 50.13 -0.34
CA THR A 220 -11.21 50.52 -0.51
C THR A 220 -11.98 50.46 0.81
N THR A 221 -11.81 51.48 1.65
CA THR A 221 -12.60 51.67 2.90
C THR A 221 -13.96 52.35 2.70
N GLU A 222 -14.35 52.67 1.47
CA GLU A 222 -15.68 53.24 1.18
C GLU A 222 -16.40 52.45 0.08
N ARG A 223 -17.36 51.61 0.45
CA ARG A 223 -18.42 51.16 -0.45
C ARG A 223 -19.81 51.35 0.16
N THR A 224 -20.48 52.31 -0.47
CA THR A 224 -21.92 52.54 -0.64
C THR A 224 -22.87 51.38 -0.30
N SER A 225 -23.91 51.72 0.47
CA SER A 225 -25.22 51.07 0.64
C SER A 225 -25.36 49.57 0.30
N LYS A 226 -25.44 48.77 1.35
CA LYS A 226 -25.90 47.37 1.39
C LYS A 226 -27.09 47.10 0.43
N PRO A 227 -27.01 46.14 -0.50
CA PRO A 227 -28.21 45.41 -0.89
C PRO A 227 -28.61 44.49 0.26
N GLU A 228 -29.91 44.30 0.44
CA GLU A 228 -30.52 43.48 1.49
C GLU A 228 -29.78 42.14 1.68
N ARG A 229 -29.32 41.86 2.91
CA ARG A 229 -28.71 40.58 3.28
C ARG A 229 -29.67 39.45 2.88
N ALA A 230 -29.24 38.59 1.95
CA ALA A 230 -29.88 37.30 1.74
C ALA A 230 -30.06 36.60 3.10
N LEU A 231 -31.29 36.17 3.41
CA LEU A 231 -31.62 35.47 4.65
C LEU A 231 -30.61 34.34 4.90
N ARG A 232 -29.99 34.31 6.09
CA ARG A 232 -29.06 33.22 6.48
C ARG A 232 -29.72 31.86 6.21
N ARG A 233 -29.07 31.04 5.37
CA ARG A 233 -29.53 29.68 5.05
C ARG A 233 -29.69 28.87 6.34
N LYS A 234 -30.92 28.45 6.64
CA LYS A 234 -31.21 27.58 7.79
C LYS A 234 -30.93 26.13 7.40
N ALA A 235 -30.30 25.38 8.31
CA ALA A 235 -30.16 23.95 8.15
C ALA A 235 -31.54 23.27 8.21
N LEU A 236 -31.75 22.29 7.34
CA LEU A 236 -32.95 21.45 7.37
C LEU A 236 -32.90 20.49 8.58
N PRO A 237 -34.05 20.03 9.08
CA PRO A 237 -34.07 19.01 10.13
C PRO A 237 -33.37 17.72 9.68
N PRO A 238 -32.77 16.96 10.61
CA PRO A 238 -32.11 15.70 10.29
C PRO A 238 -33.13 14.70 9.73
N ARG A 239 -32.71 13.90 8.75
CA ARG A 239 -33.60 12.93 8.11
C ARG A 239 -34.10 11.83 9.05
N THR A 240 -33.50 11.68 10.24
CA THR A 240 -33.96 10.75 11.29
C THR A 240 -35.39 10.99 11.73
N GLU A 241 -35.89 12.24 11.66
CA GLU A 241 -37.30 12.56 12.00
C GLU A 241 -38.30 11.97 11.01
N LYS A 242 -37.86 11.62 9.80
CA LYS A 242 -38.69 11.06 8.73
C LYS A 242 -38.55 9.53 8.61
N MET A 243 -37.73 8.90 9.44
CA MET A 243 -37.46 7.45 9.35
C MET A 243 -38.55 6.66 10.07
N ALA A 244 -39.08 5.64 9.41
CA ALA A 244 -39.98 4.67 10.04
C ALA A 244 -39.18 3.68 10.90
N VAL A 245 -39.81 3.14 11.95
CA VAL A 245 -39.15 2.22 12.91
C VAL A 245 -38.85 0.86 12.27
N ASP A 246 -39.71 0.43 11.34
CA ASP A 246 -39.64 -0.81 10.56
C ASP A 246 -38.89 -0.65 9.22
N GLN A 247 -38.24 0.51 9.01
CA GLN A 247 -37.52 0.78 7.78
C GLN A 247 -36.32 -0.16 7.58
N ASP A 248 -36.04 -0.48 6.32
CA ASP A 248 -34.88 -1.25 5.92
C ASP A 248 -33.55 -0.53 6.18
N TRP A 249 -32.86 -0.91 7.27
CA TRP A 249 -31.58 -0.32 7.66
C TRP A 249 -30.44 -0.50 6.64
N PRO A 250 -30.21 -1.69 6.02
CA PRO A 250 -29.25 -1.85 4.93
C PRO A 250 -29.36 -0.80 3.81
N SER A 251 -30.57 -0.40 3.42
CA SER A 251 -30.78 0.67 2.44
C SER A 251 -30.33 2.05 2.94
N VAL A 252 -30.37 2.29 4.25
CA VAL A 252 -29.96 3.55 4.90
C VAL A 252 -28.42 3.67 4.96
N TYR A 253 -27.74 2.54 5.13
CA TYR A 253 -26.29 2.47 5.35
C TYR A 253 -25.68 1.28 4.57
N PRO A 254 -25.62 1.36 3.23
CA PRO A 254 -25.29 0.20 2.39
C PRO A 254 -23.80 -0.18 2.41
N VAL A 255 -22.91 0.80 2.61
CA VAL A 255 -21.44 0.62 2.52
C VAL A 255 -20.74 1.27 3.71
N ALA A 256 -19.45 0.97 3.87
CA ALA A 256 -18.60 1.61 4.85
C ALA A 256 -18.61 3.13 4.65
N ALA A 257 -18.98 3.87 5.70
CA ALA A 257 -19.08 5.32 5.68
C ALA A 257 -18.73 5.89 7.06
N PRO A 258 -18.38 7.19 7.14
CA PRO A 258 -18.23 7.87 8.43
C PRO A 258 -19.56 7.96 9.17
N PHE A 259 -19.50 8.01 10.50
CA PHE A 259 -20.68 8.19 11.33
C PHE A 259 -21.39 9.52 10.97
N LYS A 260 -22.65 9.43 10.53
CA LYS A 260 -23.48 10.57 10.12
C LYS A 260 -24.58 10.79 11.15
N PRO A 261 -24.45 11.75 12.09
CA PRO A 261 -25.44 11.95 13.17
C PRO A 261 -26.86 12.21 12.67
N SER A 262 -26.99 12.88 11.52
CA SER A 262 -28.26 13.22 10.86
C SER A 262 -28.96 12.03 10.17
N ALA A 263 -28.27 10.90 10.03
CA ALA A 263 -28.74 9.70 9.34
C ALA A 263 -29.01 8.52 10.29
N VAL A 264 -28.34 8.50 11.45
CA VAL A 264 -28.44 7.42 12.43
C VAL A 264 -29.53 7.76 13.45
N PRO A 265 -30.67 7.04 13.50
CA PRO A 265 -31.83 7.36 14.34
C PRO A 265 -31.64 6.96 15.82
N LEU A 266 -30.42 6.60 16.23
CA LEU A 266 -30.10 6.21 17.60
C LEU A 266 -29.61 7.41 18.42
N PRO A 267 -30.06 7.59 19.67
CA PRO A 267 -29.58 8.64 20.57
C PRO A 267 -28.28 8.22 21.29
N VAL A 268 -27.26 7.86 20.50
CA VAL A 268 -25.95 7.44 21.03
C VAL A 268 -25.18 8.63 21.62
N ARG A 269 -24.49 8.40 22.74
CA ARG A 269 -23.64 9.39 23.41
C ARG A 269 -22.28 8.79 23.67
N MET A 270 -21.22 9.60 23.58
CA MET A 270 -19.84 9.14 23.78
C MET A 270 -18.97 10.29 24.31
N GLY A 271 -17.98 9.96 25.13
CA GLY A 271 -17.04 10.90 25.73
C GLY A 271 -17.12 10.89 27.26
N TYR A 272 -16.01 11.20 27.92
CA TYR A 272 -15.94 11.21 29.38
C TYR A 272 -16.85 12.31 29.95
N PRO A 273 -17.77 12.00 30.87
CA PRO A 273 -18.66 12.99 31.43
C PRO A 273 -17.90 13.93 32.38
N VAL A 274 -18.28 15.21 32.37
CA VAL A 274 -17.85 16.16 33.41
C VAL A 274 -18.45 15.73 34.76
N LYS A 275 -17.89 16.17 35.89
CA LYS A 275 -18.45 15.87 37.22
C LYS A 275 -19.93 16.29 37.27
N ARG A 276 -20.82 15.34 37.61
CA ARG A 276 -22.29 15.50 37.58
C ARG A 276 -22.89 15.80 36.19
N GLY A 277 -22.18 15.48 35.10
CA GLY A 277 -22.62 15.66 33.72
C GLY A 277 -22.97 14.35 33.02
N VAL A 278 -23.47 14.46 31.78
CA VAL A 278 -23.73 13.33 30.88
C VAL A 278 -22.71 13.30 29.73
N PRO A 279 -22.44 12.14 29.13
CA PRO A 279 -21.62 12.05 27.93
C PRO A 279 -22.17 12.93 26.78
N MET A 280 -21.26 13.44 25.96
CA MET A 280 -21.60 14.31 24.83
C MET A 280 -22.56 13.60 23.87
N ALA A 281 -23.50 14.36 23.31
CA ALA A 281 -24.46 13.86 22.32
C ALA A 281 -23.75 13.47 21.00
N LYS A 282 -24.50 12.99 20.01
CA LYS A 282 -23.91 12.53 18.74
C LYS A 282 -23.60 13.68 17.77
N GLU A 283 -24.27 14.80 17.93
CA GLU A 283 -24.12 15.99 17.07
C GLU A 283 -22.76 16.64 17.34
N GLY A 284 -21.90 16.69 16.32
CA GLY A 284 -20.56 17.29 16.43
C GLY A 284 -19.54 16.47 17.23
N ASN A 285 -19.85 15.22 17.59
CA ASN A 285 -18.97 14.40 18.42
C ASN A 285 -17.86 13.72 17.60
N LEU A 286 -16.63 14.22 17.77
CA LEU A 286 -15.46 13.73 17.05
C LEU A 286 -15.06 12.30 17.47
N GLU A 287 -15.34 11.88 18.71
CA GLU A 287 -15.03 10.52 19.17
C GLU A 287 -15.84 9.47 18.42
N LEU A 288 -17.10 9.76 18.09
CA LEU A 288 -17.93 8.88 17.26
C LEU A 288 -17.46 8.80 15.81
N LEU A 289 -16.75 9.82 15.30
CA LEU A 289 -16.24 9.83 13.94
C LEU A 289 -14.96 8.98 13.80
N LYS A 290 -14.18 8.84 14.87
CA LYS A 290 -12.95 8.03 14.91
C LYS A 290 -13.24 6.53 14.89
N ILE A 291 -14.41 6.11 15.38
CA ILE A 291 -14.76 4.68 15.44
C ILE A 291 -15.02 4.13 14.03
N PRO A 292 -14.33 3.06 13.61
CA PRO A 292 -14.72 2.29 12.44
C PRO A 292 -16.03 1.57 12.75
N ASN A 293 -17.14 2.17 12.33
CA ASN A 293 -18.48 1.66 12.64
C ASN A 293 -18.87 0.48 11.74
N PHE A 294 -19.70 -0.41 12.28
CA PHE A 294 -20.19 -1.62 11.60
C PHE A 294 -21.66 -1.47 11.17
N LEU A 295 -22.14 -0.25 10.98
CA LEU A 295 -23.55 0.03 10.68
C LEU A 295 -24.00 -0.54 9.34
N HIS A 296 -23.09 -0.76 8.40
CA HIS A 296 -23.34 -1.42 7.11
C HIS A 296 -23.27 -2.96 7.19
N LEU A 297 -22.69 -3.51 8.27
CA LEU A 297 -22.50 -4.95 8.48
C LEU A 297 -23.44 -5.48 9.57
N THR A 298 -24.70 -5.06 9.54
CA THR A 298 -25.72 -5.61 10.45
C THR A 298 -26.04 -7.06 10.09
N PRO A 299 -26.52 -7.90 11.04
CA PRO A 299 -26.88 -9.29 10.75
C PRO A 299 -27.89 -9.45 9.60
N VAL A 300 -28.81 -8.48 9.46
CA VAL A 300 -29.79 -8.46 8.37
C VAL A 300 -29.11 -8.21 7.02
N ALA A 301 -28.13 -7.29 6.96
CA ALA A 301 -27.34 -7.06 5.75
C ALA A 301 -26.50 -8.30 5.40
N ILE A 302 -25.80 -8.88 6.37
CA ILE A 302 -24.93 -10.06 6.17
C ILE A 302 -25.73 -11.23 5.60
N LYS A 303 -26.92 -11.54 6.16
CA LYS A 303 -27.78 -12.61 5.63
C LYS A 303 -28.15 -12.39 4.16
N ARG A 304 -28.56 -11.17 3.79
CA ARG A 304 -28.90 -10.85 2.40
C ARG A 304 -27.69 -10.90 1.47
N HIS A 305 -26.55 -10.35 1.92
CA HIS A 305 -25.31 -10.37 1.16
C HIS A 305 -24.84 -11.80 0.92
N CYS A 306 -24.79 -12.63 1.97
CA CYS A 306 -24.40 -14.03 1.85
C CYS A 306 -25.35 -14.82 0.95
N GLU A 307 -26.67 -14.58 1.03
CA GLU A 307 -27.63 -15.24 0.14
C GLU A 307 -27.35 -14.94 -1.33
N ALA A 308 -27.11 -13.68 -1.67
CA ALA A 308 -26.74 -13.27 -3.03
C ALA A 308 -25.35 -13.77 -3.46
N LEU A 309 -24.46 -14.05 -2.52
CA LEU A 309 -23.12 -14.56 -2.79
C LEU A 309 -23.05 -16.09 -2.94
N LYS A 310 -24.09 -16.82 -2.54
CA LYS A 310 -24.11 -18.30 -2.65
C LYS A 310 -23.94 -18.78 -4.08
N ASP A 311 -24.47 -18.04 -5.06
CA ASP A 311 -24.39 -18.40 -6.48
C ASP A 311 -22.95 -18.41 -7.01
N PHE A 312 -22.01 -17.77 -6.31
CA PHE A 312 -20.58 -17.76 -6.65
C PHE A 312 -19.79 -18.87 -5.95
N CYS A 313 -20.38 -19.54 -4.95
CA CYS A 313 -19.74 -20.61 -4.21
C CYS A 313 -19.86 -21.95 -4.96
N THR A 314 -18.93 -22.86 -4.70
CA THR A 314 -19.00 -24.25 -5.17
C THR A 314 -19.04 -25.18 -3.98
N GLU A 315 -19.77 -26.29 -4.12
CA GLU A 315 -19.85 -27.30 -3.06
C GLU A 315 -18.49 -27.98 -2.86
N TRP A 316 -18.12 -28.21 -1.60
CA TRP A 316 -16.93 -28.98 -1.27
C TRP A 316 -17.17 -30.48 -1.60
N PRO A 317 -16.23 -31.18 -2.24
CA PRO A 317 -16.39 -32.59 -2.61
C PRO A 317 -16.60 -33.49 -1.38
N ALA A 318 -17.79 -34.11 -1.30
CA ALA A 318 -18.19 -34.95 -0.16
C ALA A 318 -17.31 -36.19 0.07
N ALA A 319 -16.55 -36.64 -0.94
CA ALA A 319 -15.61 -37.74 -0.80
C ALA A 319 -14.39 -37.39 0.08
N LEU A 320 -14.06 -36.10 0.21
CA LEU A 320 -12.95 -35.56 0.99
C LEU A 320 -13.45 -35.04 2.36
N ASP A 321 -13.99 -35.96 3.16
CA ASP A 321 -14.54 -35.67 4.50
C ASP A 321 -13.50 -35.65 5.62
N SER A 322 -12.29 -36.16 5.35
CA SER A 322 -11.23 -36.38 6.34
C SER A 322 -9.86 -36.11 5.72
N ASP A 323 -8.94 -35.58 6.54
CA ASP A 323 -7.59 -35.22 6.10
C ASP A 323 -6.79 -36.43 5.58
N GLU A 324 -7.02 -37.62 6.13
CA GLU A 324 -6.38 -38.87 5.65
C GLU A 324 -6.76 -39.19 4.18
N LYS A 325 -8.02 -38.97 3.80
CA LYS A 325 -8.46 -39.14 2.40
C LYS A 325 -7.89 -38.03 1.51
N CYS A 326 -7.81 -36.80 2.02
CA CYS A 326 -7.15 -35.69 1.31
C CYS A 326 -5.69 -36.03 1.02
N GLU A 327 -4.91 -36.47 2.01
CA GLU A 327 -3.50 -36.84 1.83
C GLU A 327 -3.32 -37.99 0.83
N LYS A 328 -4.23 -38.97 0.83
CA LYS A 328 -4.18 -40.11 -0.09
C LYS A 328 -4.38 -39.69 -1.55
N HIS A 329 -5.29 -38.77 -1.82
CA HIS A 329 -5.60 -38.31 -3.18
C HIS A 329 -4.74 -37.13 -3.63
N PHE A 330 -4.34 -36.27 -2.69
CA PHE A 330 -3.61 -35.03 -2.88
C PHE A 330 -2.42 -34.97 -1.89
N PRO A 331 -1.35 -35.73 -2.13
CA PRO A 331 -0.22 -35.85 -1.20
C PRO A 331 0.71 -34.61 -1.14
N ILE A 332 0.50 -33.63 -2.02
CA ILE A 332 1.31 -32.43 -2.13
C ILE A 332 0.50 -31.24 -1.63
N GLU A 333 1.04 -30.54 -0.64
CA GLU A 333 0.49 -29.28 -0.13
C GLU A 333 1.33 -28.11 -0.61
N ILE A 334 0.65 -27.02 -1.00
CA ILE A 334 1.27 -25.79 -1.50
C ILE A 334 0.81 -24.64 -0.64
N ASP A 335 1.70 -24.13 0.22
CA ASP A 335 1.42 -22.96 1.03
C ASP A 335 1.81 -21.68 0.27
N THR A 336 0.86 -20.76 0.16
CA THR A 336 1.09 -19.41 -0.34
C THR A 336 0.48 -18.39 0.61
N ALA A 337 1.08 -17.20 0.71
CA ALA A 337 0.62 -16.14 1.60
C ALA A 337 0.26 -14.88 0.83
N ASP A 338 -0.91 -14.32 1.10
CA ASP A 338 -1.36 -13.03 0.59
C ASP A 338 -1.59 -12.04 1.74
N TYR A 339 -1.23 -10.78 1.49
CA TYR A 339 -1.19 -9.74 2.51
C TYR A 339 -2.03 -8.55 2.06
N VAL A 340 -2.97 -8.13 2.90
CA VAL A 340 -3.79 -6.93 2.70
C VAL A 340 -3.37 -5.85 3.70
N SER A 341 -3.02 -4.68 3.17
CA SER A 341 -2.58 -3.52 3.96
C SER A 341 -3.29 -2.26 3.46
N ALA A 342 -3.54 -1.30 4.35
CA ALA A 342 -4.03 0.01 3.95
C ALA A 342 -2.90 0.83 3.31
N GLY A 343 -3.07 1.25 2.07
CA GLY A 343 -2.09 2.07 1.34
C GLY A 343 -2.30 2.06 -0.16
N PRO A 344 -1.62 2.95 -0.91
CA PRO A 344 -1.74 3.02 -2.35
C PRO A 344 -1.04 1.84 -3.07
N SER A 345 -0.02 1.25 -2.44
CA SER A 345 0.72 0.11 -3.00
C SER A 345 0.18 -1.20 -2.44
N ILE A 346 -0.23 -2.10 -3.34
CA ILE A 346 -0.62 -3.47 -3.03
C ILE A 346 0.56 -4.46 -3.02
N ARG A 347 1.78 -4.00 -3.32
CA ARG A 347 2.94 -4.88 -3.47
C ARG A 347 3.50 -5.29 -2.12
N ASN A 348 3.64 -6.59 -1.90
CA ASN A 348 4.32 -7.15 -0.74
C ASN A 348 5.36 -8.19 -1.19
N PRO A 349 6.66 -7.99 -0.90
CA PRO A 349 7.71 -8.93 -1.32
C PRO A 349 7.59 -10.32 -0.67
N LYS A 350 6.90 -10.44 0.48
CA LYS A 350 6.69 -11.74 1.15
C LYS A 350 5.68 -12.63 0.40
N ALA A 351 4.83 -12.06 -0.45
CA ALA A 351 3.81 -12.82 -1.19
C ALA A 351 4.38 -13.72 -2.29
N ARG A 352 5.66 -13.55 -2.66
CA ARG A 352 6.31 -14.37 -3.70
C ARG A 352 6.72 -15.76 -3.21
N VAL A 353 6.83 -15.94 -1.89
CA VAL A 353 7.34 -17.17 -1.27
C VAL A 353 6.32 -18.30 -1.45
N VAL A 354 6.79 -19.46 -1.91
CA VAL A 354 6.00 -20.69 -2.02
C VAL A 354 6.67 -21.78 -1.20
N THR A 355 5.86 -22.55 -0.47
CA THR A 355 6.33 -23.72 0.27
C THR A 355 5.59 -24.95 -0.22
N LEU A 356 6.33 -25.95 -0.68
CA LEU A 356 5.81 -27.26 -1.08
C LEU A 356 6.11 -28.26 0.02
N ARG A 357 5.10 -28.98 0.51
CA ARG A 357 5.25 -30.09 1.45
C ARG A 357 4.75 -31.38 0.83
N VAL A 358 5.50 -32.46 1.01
CA VAL A 358 5.12 -33.80 0.53
C VAL A 358 5.69 -34.87 1.46
N LYS A 359 4.89 -35.91 1.78
CA LYS A 359 5.37 -37.07 2.52
C LYS A 359 6.14 -38.01 1.60
N LEU A 360 7.33 -38.48 2.00
CA LEU A 360 8.13 -39.38 1.15
C LEU A 360 7.45 -40.74 0.93
N SER A 361 6.68 -41.21 1.91
CA SER A 361 5.83 -42.41 1.81
C SER A 361 4.77 -42.37 0.68
N SER A 362 4.39 -41.17 0.22
CA SER A 362 3.45 -41.01 -0.91
C SER A 362 4.13 -41.08 -2.28
N LEU A 363 5.46 -40.98 -2.33
CA LEU A 363 6.23 -41.03 -3.56
C LEU A 363 6.64 -42.48 -3.84
N ASN A 364 6.67 -42.85 -5.12
CA ASN A 364 7.15 -44.16 -5.55
C ASN A 364 8.69 -44.20 -5.50
N LEU A 365 9.26 -44.44 -4.31
CA LEU A 365 10.70 -44.52 -4.08
C LEU A 365 11.05 -45.91 -3.52
N ASP A 366 12.14 -46.49 -4.01
CA ASP A 366 12.74 -47.67 -3.38
C ASP A 366 13.68 -47.28 -2.22
N ASP A 367 14.28 -48.26 -1.56
CA ASP A 367 15.17 -48.02 -0.40
C ASP A 367 16.39 -47.17 -0.80
N HIS A 368 16.96 -47.42 -1.98
CA HIS A 368 18.10 -46.67 -2.52
C HIS A 368 17.72 -45.20 -2.77
N ALA A 369 16.66 -44.97 -3.54
CA ALA A 369 16.19 -43.65 -3.91
C ALA A 369 15.74 -42.86 -2.69
N LYS A 370 15.03 -43.48 -1.73
CA LYS A 370 14.62 -42.81 -0.48
C LYS A 370 15.84 -42.34 0.32
N LYS A 371 16.82 -43.21 0.56
CA LYS A 371 18.04 -42.87 1.32
C LYS A 371 18.88 -41.81 0.58
N LYS A 372 19.04 -41.95 -0.74
CA LYS A 372 19.74 -40.96 -1.57
C LYS A 372 19.04 -39.60 -1.55
N LEU A 373 17.72 -39.57 -1.68
CA LEU A 373 16.92 -38.34 -1.63
C LEU A 373 17.07 -37.62 -0.29
N ILE A 374 16.99 -38.34 0.83
CA ILE A 374 17.16 -37.77 2.19
C ILE A 374 18.53 -37.08 2.31
N LYS A 375 19.60 -37.70 1.80
CA LYS A 375 20.93 -37.08 1.77
C LYS A 375 21.01 -35.84 0.87
N LEU A 376 20.35 -35.85 -0.29
CA LEU A 376 20.35 -34.72 -1.22
C LEU A 376 19.63 -33.49 -0.66
N VAL A 377 18.52 -33.69 0.05
CA VAL A 377 17.69 -32.59 0.56
C VAL A 377 18.16 -32.05 1.91
N GLY A 378 18.86 -32.86 2.71
CA GLY A 378 19.41 -32.48 4.01
C GLY A 378 18.33 -32.00 4.98
N ASP A 379 18.53 -30.81 5.56
CA ASP A 379 17.68 -30.21 6.60
C ASP A 379 16.22 -29.94 6.17
N ARG A 380 15.92 -30.09 4.88
CA ARG A 380 14.57 -29.89 4.33
C ARG A 380 13.64 -31.05 4.63
N TYR A 381 14.17 -32.21 5.04
CA TYR A 381 13.39 -33.39 5.37
C TYR A 381 13.33 -33.61 6.88
N CYS A 382 12.11 -33.81 7.39
CA CYS A 382 11.87 -34.12 8.79
C CYS A 382 11.66 -35.63 8.99
N LYS A 383 12.59 -36.29 9.69
CA LYS A 383 12.54 -37.75 9.95
C LYS A 383 11.34 -38.18 10.80
N SER A 384 10.86 -37.34 11.72
CA SER A 384 9.76 -37.70 12.62
C SER A 384 8.38 -37.64 11.95
N THR A 385 8.21 -36.77 10.95
CA THR A 385 6.93 -36.60 10.24
C THR A 385 6.94 -37.17 8.82
N ASP A 386 8.08 -37.64 8.32
CA ASP A 386 8.30 -38.13 6.94
C ASP A 386 8.00 -37.05 5.87
N VAL A 387 8.05 -35.75 6.24
CA VAL A 387 7.72 -34.62 5.34
C VAL A 387 8.97 -33.96 4.78
N LEU A 388 9.03 -33.85 3.45
CA LEU A 388 9.95 -32.99 2.71
C LEU A 388 9.34 -31.60 2.51
N THR A 389 10.07 -30.55 2.89
CA THR A 389 9.66 -29.15 2.74
C THR A 389 10.58 -28.38 1.80
N ILE A 390 10.06 -27.98 0.63
CA ILE A 390 10.77 -27.17 -0.35
C ILE A 390 10.23 -25.74 -0.30
N LYS A 391 11.03 -24.80 0.20
CA LYS A 391 10.71 -23.38 0.20
C LYS A 391 11.44 -22.65 -0.93
N THR A 392 10.70 -21.92 -1.76
CA THR A 392 11.22 -21.15 -2.90
C THR A 392 10.83 -19.67 -2.81
N ASP A 393 11.82 -18.80 -2.98
CA ASP A 393 11.65 -17.33 -2.90
C ASP A 393 12.56 -16.56 -3.88
N ARG A 394 13.22 -17.27 -4.80
CA ARG A 394 14.21 -16.74 -5.74
C ARG A 394 13.60 -15.84 -6.81
N CYS A 395 12.42 -16.20 -7.31
CA CYS A 395 11.78 -15.50 -8.41
C CYS A 395 10.86 -14.37 -7.91
N PRO A 396 10.66 -13.29 -8.69
CA PRO A 396 9.76 -12.20 -8.31
C PRO A 396 8.28 -12.62 -8.22
N LEU A 397 7.82 -13.52 -9.11
CA LEU A 397 6.42 -13.94 -9.16
C LEU A 397 6.19 -15.26 -8.42
N LYS A 398 5.07 -15.33 -7.69
CA LYS A 398 4.60 -16.53 -6.97
C LYS A 398 4.50 -17.75 -7.90
N ARG A 399 3.93 -17.57 -9.10
CA ARG A 399 3.85 -18.59 -10.16
C ARG A 399 5.23 -19.22 -10.48
N GLN A 400 6.26 -18.39 -10.63
CA GLN A 400 7.59 -18.87 -10.98
C GLN A 400 8.22 -19.67 -9.85
N ASN A 401 8.02 -19.24 -8.59
CA ASN A 401 8.48 -19.98 -7.43
C ASN A 401 7.73 -21.31 -7.24
N TYR A 402 6.44 -21.37 -7.59
CA TYR A 402 5.67 -22.60 -7.65
C TYR A 402 6.22 -23.56 -8.71
N ASP A 403 6.36 -23.11 -9.96
CA ASP A 403 6.92 -23.90 -11.06
C ASP A 403 8.33 -24.42 -10.71
N TYR A 404 9.14 -23.57 -10.07
CA TYR A 404 10.47 -23.94 -9.62
C TYR A 404 10.46 -24.95 -8.46
N ALA A 405 9.52 -24.88 -7.52
CA ALA A 405 9.38 -25.87 -6.46
C ALA A 405 9.02 -27.25 -7.02
N VAL A 406 8.09 -27.30 -7.98
CA VAL A 406 7.70 -28.54 -8.68
C VAL A 406 8.85 -29.08 -9.52
N TYR A 407 9.60 -28.20 -10.20
CA TYR A 407 10.82 -28.58 -10.92
C TYR A 407 11.86 -29.22 -9.98
N LEU A 408 12.13 -28.60 -8.83
CA LEU A 408 13.08 -29.15 -7.85
C LEU A 408 12.64 -30.51 -7.35
N LEU A 409 11.36 -30.70 -7.02
CA LEU A 409 10.82 -31.99 -6.61
C LEU A 409 11.03 -33.05 -7.72
N THR A 410 10.78 -32.69 -8.98
CA THR A 410 10.92 -33.59 -10.12
C THR A 410 12.37 -34.00 -10.37
N VAL A 411 13.31 -33.05 -10.30
CA VAL A 411 14.74 -33.32 -10.46
C VAL A 411 15.26 -34.18 -9.31
N LEU A 412 14.91 -33.85 -8.07
CA LEU A 412 15.29 -34.62 -6.90
C LEU A 412 14.79 -36.07 -6.99
N TYR A 413 13.55 -36.26 -7.42
CA TYR A 413 12.99 -37.59 -7.67
C TYR A 413 13.80 -38.35 -8.73
N HIS A 414 14.00 -37.79 -9.93
CA HIS A 414 14.74 -38.50 -10.98
C HIS A 414 16.22 -38.75 -10.65
N GLU A 415 16.91 -37.82 -9.99
CA GLU A 415 18.31 -38.00 -9.57
C GLU A 415 18.46 -39.01 -8.44
N SER A 416 17.43 -39.18 -7.61
CA SER A 416 17.44 -40.21 -6.56
C SER A 416 17.41 -41.63 -7.11
N TRP A 417 16.78 -41.86 -8.27
CA TRP A 417 16.72 -43.16 -8.94
C TRP A 417 17.99 -43.55 -9.70
N LYS A 418 18.85 -42.58 -10.03
CA LYS A 418 20.10 -42.86 -10.74
C LYS A 418 21.14 -43.39 -9.75
N THR A 419 21.83 -44.46 -10.09
CA THR A 419 22.98 -44.95 -9.31
C THR A 419 24.28 -44.60 -10.03
N GLU A 420 25.10 -43.74 -9.42
CA GLU A 420 26.39 -43.35 -9.98
C GLU A 420 27.56 -44.21 -9.45
N GLU A 421 28.68 -44.24 -10.16
CA GLU A 421 29.80 -45.13 -9.82
C GLU A 421 30.41 -44.84 -8.45
N TRP A 422 30.39 -43.58 -8.01
CA TRP A 422 30.92 -43.18 -6.72
C TRP A 422 30.06 -43.66 -5.55
N GLU A 423 28.78 -44.00 -5.77
CA GLU A 423 27.92 -44.54 -4.72
C GLU A 423 28.38 -45.92 -4.24
N LYS A 424 29.14 -46.65 -5.08
CA LYS A 424 29.80 -47.90 -4.70
C LYS A 424 30.95 -47.71 -3.71
N LYS A 425 31.46 -46.48 -3.59
CA LYS A 425 32.53 -46.11 -2.64
C LYS A 425 31.98 -45.62 -1.29
N LYS A 426 30.69 -45.83 -1.02
CA LYS A 426 30.04 -45.47 0.24
C LYS A 426 30.71 -46.17 1.42
N THR A 427 31.12 -45.41 2.42
CA THR A 427 31.77 -45.97 3.62
C THR A 427 30.73 -46.31 4.69
N GLU A 428 31.13 -47.10 5.70
CA GLU A 428 30.27 -47.44 6.84
C GLU A 428 29.82 -46.19 7.62
N ALA A 429 30.63 -45.13 7.65
CA ALA A 429 30.29 -43.85 8.29
C ALA A 429 29.17 -43.08 7.57
N ASP A 430 28.96 -43.34 6.27
CA ASP A 430 27.92 -42.70 5.47
C ASP A 430 26.56 -43.43 5.55
N MET A 431 26.55 -44.61 6.17
CA MET A 431 25.33 -45.40 6.37
C MET A 431 24.46 -44.75 7.44
N GLU A 432 23.17 -44.59 7.11
CA GLU A 432 22.18 -44.01 8.03
C GLU A 432 21.59 -45.04 8.99
N GLU A 433 21.73 -46.30 8.61
CA GLU A 433 21.30 -47.47 9.36
C GLU A 433 22.52 -48.36 9.53
N TYR A 434 22.65 -48.92 10.72
CA TYR A 434 23.63 -49.94 11.01
C TYR A 434 23.21 -51.26 10.35
N ILE A 435 24.09 -51.77 9.49
CA ILE A 435 23.95 -53.06 8.83
C ILE A 435 24.92 -54.03 9.51
N TRP A 436 24.41 -55.19 9.94
CA TRP A 436 25.19 -56.21 10.63
C TRP A 436 26.26 -56.85 9.73
N GLU A 437 25.92 -57.07 8.45
CA GLU A 437 26.76 -57.79 7.50
C GLU A 437 28.04 -57.00 7.18
N ASN A 438 29.18 -57.69 7.24
CA ASN A 438 30.54 -57.16 7.12
C ASN A 438 30.96 -56.16 8.21
N SER A 439 30.16 -56.02 9.29
CA SER A 439 30.42 -55.07 10.37
C SER A 439 31.57 -55.50 11.28
N THR A 440 32.07 -54.56 12.10
CA THR A 440 33.02 -54.88 13.17
C THR A 440 32.45 -55.88 14.17
N SER A 441 31.19 -55.73 14.56
CA SER A 441 30.58 -56.61 15.57
C SER A 441 30.44 -58.05 15.07
N GLU A 442 30.16 -58.26 13.79
CA GLU A 442 30.16 -59.59 13.17
C GLU A 442 31.55 -60.22 13.21
N LYS A 443 32.60 -59.46 12.82
CA LYS A 443 33.99 -59.93 12.85
C LYS A 443 34.43 -60.31 14.25
N ASN A 444 34.13 -59.47 15.25
CA ASN A 444 34.48 -59.71 16.65
C ASN A 444 33.79 -60.94 17.23
N ILE A 445 32.50 -61.16 16.92
CA ILE A 445 31.79 -62.36 17.38
C ILE A 445 32.34 -63.61 16.72
N LEU A 446 32.57 -63.60 15.42
CA LEU A 446 33.13 -64.74 14.71
C LEU A 446 34.50 -65.12 15.30
N GLU A 447 35.36 -64.15 15.56
CA GLU A 447 36.65 -64.37 16.22
C GLU A 447 36.48 -64.96 17.62
N THR A 448 35.55 -64.41 18.42
CA THR A 448 35.28 -64.89 19.79
C THR A 448 34.76 -66.32 19.79
N LEU A 449 33.79 -66.66 18.94
CA LEU A 449 33.22 -68.00 18.85
C LEU A 449 34.24 -69.02 18.35
N LEU A 450 35.11 -68.65 17.41
CA LEU A 450 36.22 -69.50 16.97
C LEU A 450 37.17 -69.82 18.13
N GLN A 451 37.48 -68.85 18.98
CA GLN A 451 38.33 -69.08 20.16
C GLN A 451 37.64 -69.98 21.21
N ILE A 452 36.34 -69.79 21.46
CA ILE A 452 35.56 -70.66 22.36
C ILE A 452 35.57 -72.10 21.84
N LYS A 453 35.35 -72.30 20.54
CA LYS A 453 35.34 -73.64 19.94
C LYS A 453 36.72 -74.30 19.92
N ALA A 454 37.77 -73.53 19.69
CA ALA A 454 39.15 -74.00 19.83
C ALA A 454 39.46 -74.45 21.27
N ALA A 455 38.98 -73.71 22.28
CA ALA A 455 39.12 -74.09 23.69
C ALA A 455 38.29 -75.35 24.04
N GLU A 456 37.11 -75.51 23.43
CA GLU A 456 36.24 -76.69 23.57
C GLU A 456 36.72 -77.92 22.79
N LYS A 457 37.83 -77.82 22.02
CA LYS A 457 38.36 -78.87 21.12
C LYS A 457 37.37 -79.38 20.06
N ASN A 458 36.36 -78.58 19.70
CA ASN A 458 35.43 -78.87 18.62
C ASN A 458 35.95 -78.21 17.33
N LEU A 459 36.48 -79.01 16.40
CA LEU A 459 37.34 -78.56 15.30
C LEU A 459 36.65 -78.32 13.95
N GLU A 460 35.33 -78.46 13.87
CA GLU A 460 34.61 -78.36 12.59
C GLU A 460 33.41 -77.44 12.74
N LEU A 461 33.57 -76.15 12.42
CA LEU A 461 32.44 -75.27 12.10
C LEU A 461 32.84 -74.30 11.00
N SER A 462 32.00 -74.24 9.97
CA SER A 462 32.09 -73.22 8.93
C SER A 462 31.56 -71.87 9.46
N LYS A 463 31.98 -70.75 8.87
CA LYS A 463 31.44 -69.41 9.23
C LYS A 463 29.92 -69.35 9.11
N GLU A 464 29.38 -70.05 8.11
CA GLU A 464 27.95 -70.13 7.81
C GLU A 464 27.17 -70.82 8.93
N GLU A 465 27.75 -71.87 9.51
CA GLU A 465 27.13 -72.63 10.61
C GLU A 465 27.11 -71.84 11.92
N LEU A 466 28.18 -71.09 12.21
CA LEU A 466 28.22 -70.18 13.37
C LEU A 466 27.21 -69.04 13.23
N LEU A 467 27.11 -68.42 12.05
CA LEU A 467 26.17 -67.32 11.78
C LEU A 467 24.70 -67.78 11.77
N GLY A 468 24.45 -69.06 11.46
CA GLY A 468 23.11 -69.66 11.46
C GLY A 468 22.61 -70.08 12.84
N THR A 469 23.40 -69.93 13.89
CA THR A 469 22.98 -70.24 15.27
C THR A 469 21.97 -69.22 15.80
N LYS A 470 21.05 -69.69 16.65
CA LYS A 470 19.97 -68.86 17.20
C LYS A 470 20.52 -67.75 18.11
N GLU A 471 21.62 -68.05 18.78
CA GLU A 471 22.33 -67.18 19.69
C GLU A 471 22.95 -65.98 18.96
N VAL A 472 23.53 -66.21 17.77
CA VAL A 472 24.07 -65.14 16.91
C VAL A 472 22.94 -64.33 16.26
N GLU A 473 21.82 -64.95 15.93
CA GLU A 473 20.64 -64.25 15.43
C GLU A 473 20.04 -63.31 16.49
N ASP A 474 19.90 -63.78 17.74
CA ASP A 474 19.45 -62.97 18.88
C ASP A 474 20.39 -61.79 19.12
N TYR A 475 21.70 -62.03 19.07
CA TYR A 475 22.69 -60.96 19.17
C TYR A 475 22.58 -59.95 18.02
N ARG A 476 22.47 -60.42 16.77
CA ARG A 476 22.30 -59.59 15.58
C ARG A 476 21.09 -58.68 15.71
N LYS A 477 19.93 -59.21 16.11
CA LYS A 477 18.70 -58.41 16.30
C LYS A 477 18.92 -57.34 17.37
N SER A 478 19.55 -57.73 18.47
CA SER A 478 19.78 -56.81 19.59
C SER A 478 20.74 -55.67 19.25
N VAL A 479 21.86 -55.95 18.57
CA VAL A 479 22.81 -54.89 18.20
C VAL A 479 22.27 -53.96 17.12
N VAL A 480 21.46 -54.49 16.18
CA VAL A 480 20.80 -53.68 15.14
C VAL A 480 19.77 -52.74 15.78
N SER A 481 18.92 -53.26 16.66
CA SER A 481 17.97 -52.43 17.44
C SER A 481 18.71 -51.38 18.26
N LEU A 482 19.75 -51.76 18.99
CA LEU A 482 20.55 -50.82 19.80
C LEU A 482 21.17 -49.70 18.96
N LYS A 483 21.69 -50.01 17.76
CA LYS A 483 22.33 -49.01 16.88
C LYS A 483 21.33 -48.12 16.12
N ASN A 484 20.17 -48.65 15.74
CA ASN A 484 19.20 -47.93 14.90
C ASN A 484 18.10 -47.23 15.70
N GLU A 485 17.53 -47.90 16.72
CA GLU A 485 16.49 -47.34 17.59
C GLU A 485 17.09 -46.51 18.73
N GLY A 486 18.34 -46.80 19.10
CA GLY A 486 19.12 -46.07 20.08
C GLY A 486 19.18 -46.73 21.46
N ASP A 487 19.81 -46.01 22.40
CA ASP A 487 20.13 -46.49 23.73
C ASP A 487 18.91 -46.39 24.65
N ASN A 488 18.37 -47.53 25.08
CA ASN A 488 17.27 -47.64 26.04
C ASN A 488 17.51 -48.81 26.99
N GLU A 489 16.89 -48.80 28.18
CA GLU A 489 17.07 -49.86 29.18
C GLU A 489 16.68 -51.24 28.63
N ASN A 490 15.62 -51.27 27.82
CA ASN A 490 15.16 -52.48 27.16
C ASN A 490 16.16 -53.00 26.11
N THR A 491 16.72 -52.13 25.27
CA THR A 491 17.67 -52.52 24.21
C THR A 491 18.99 -53.01 24.82
N LEU A 492 19.46 -52.36 25.90
CA LEU A 492 20.63 -52.80 26.65
C LEU A 492 20.40 -54.12 27.40
N SER A 493 19.21 -54.33 27.96
CA SER A 493 18.87 -55.60 28.63
C SER A 493 18.82 -56.77 27.65
N GLN A 494 18.20 -56.57 26.48
CA GLN A 494 18.21 -57.58 25.42
C GLN A 494 19.62 -57.88 24.91
N TYR A 495 20.47 -56.86 24.80
CA TYR A 495 21.87 -57.01 24.40
C TYR A 495 22.67 -57.78 25.44
N LYS A 496 22.46 -57.48 26.72
CA LYS A 496 23.08 -58.21 27.83
C LYS A 496 22.70 -59.69 27.81
N GLU A 497 21.42 -60.01 27.68
CA GLU A 497 20.95 -61.39 27.68
C GLU A 497 21.42 -62.19 26.47
N SER A 498 21.47 -61.57 25.28
CA SER A 498 22.01 -62.23 24.08
C SER A 498 23.51 -62.52 24.23
N VAL A 499 24.30 -61.59 24.77
CA VAL A 499 25.73 -61.78 25.03
C VAL A 499 25.98 -62.83 26.12
N LYS A 500 25.17 -62.88 27.18
CA LYS A 500 25.29 -63.90 28.24
C LYS A 500 25.13 -65.31 27.68
N ARG A 501 24.14 -65.51 26.81
CA ARG A 501 23.93 -66.78 26.09
C ARG A 501 25.11 -67.10 25.18
N LEU A 502 25.63 -66.12 24.46
CA LEU A 502 26.73 -66.30 23.52
C LEU A 502 28.05 -66.71 24.21
N LEU A 503 28.30 -66.20 25.42
CA LEU A 503 29.53 -66.42 26.19
C LEU A 503 29.39 -67.52 27.27
N ASN A 504 28.26 -68.24 27.32
CA ASN A 504 27.97 -69.26 28.32
C ASN A 504 28.05 -68.76 29.78
N LEU A 505 27.64 -67.52 30.04
CA LEU A 505 27.63 -66.92 31.38
C LEU A 505 26.20 -66.93 31.97
N ALA A 506 26.03 -67.58 33.12
CA ALA A 506 24.75 -67.72 33.82
C ALA A 506 24.28 -66.44 34.51
#